data_AF-A0A7V9I7U4-F1
#
_entry.id   AF-A0A7V9I7U4-F1
#
_cell.length_a   1.000
_cell.length_b   1.000
_cell.length_c   1.000
_cell.angle_alpha   90.00
_cell.angle_beta   90.00
_cell.angle_gamma   90.00
#
_symmetry.space_group_name_H-M   'P 1'
#
loop_
_entity.id
_entity.type
_entity.pdbx_description
1 polymer ?
#
loop_
_entity_poly.entity_id
_entity_poly.type
_entity_poly.pdbx_seq_one_letter_code
_entity_poly.pdbx_strand_id
1 'polypeptide(L)'
;MGTATYALGESPTIRINTCHGDMEIEGRQGGDVLVTSNSMPQSVQQSEGLTIEQCEDDLRLIVPLGATVMIERADGDVRALRLAGLEIGAVQGELEAGSVRDHLDLRRVEGDARIRDTGRLTLGRIGGDMNVEAISAACTIQEVAGDVRMRDLASVSLERTGGDLILSSSGASRVGNVDGDARVGEVADLSLDRVGGDLTVERVRGSLSFRDVDGDARLHGTMHGMERAHVGGDLSLDAALASGETSSLDVDGDVSLSVPNDADLALHADVGGDVSGVERHGDVGPVDVAWGAGRARLTLRVGGDLNVYGSAVTATDRSVLSFAATDASEPSHSAEATRVDPAESSGGDPDLALLEAVARGELSPEEADRLLAR
;
A
#
# COMPACT_ATOMS: atom_id res chain seq x y z
N MET A 1 11.92 -44.71 11.12
CA MET A 1 12.60 -43.43 10.86
C MET A 1 14.10 -43.66 10.78
N GLY A 2 14.65 -43.47 9.58
CA GLY A 2 16.09 -43.38 9.38
C GLY A 2 16.57 -41.96 9.68
N THR A 3 17.84 -41.82 10.01
CA THR A 3 18.49 -40.53 10.26
C THR A 3 19.86 -40.51 9.62
N ALA A 4 20.20 -39.42 8.91
CA ALA A 4 21.52 -39.13 8.39
C ALA A 4 22.03 -37.79 8.90
N THR A 5 23.33 -37.70 9.15
CA THR A 5 23.98 -36.47 9.64
C THR A 5 25.04 -36.04 8.64
N TYR A 6 25.07 -34.75 8.32
CA TYR A 6 26.01 -34.13 7.39
C TYR A 6 26.72 -32.96 8.08
N ALA A 7 28.05 -32.99 8.17
CA ALA A 7 28.82 -31.87 8.68
C ALA A 7 29.08 -30.87 7.54
N LEU A 8 28.37 -29.72 7.57
CA LEU A 8 28.36 -28.74 6.46
C LEU A 8 28.78 -27.33 6.88
N GLY A 9 29.13 -27.12 8.15
CA GLY A 9 29.53 -25.82 8.69
C GLY A 9 28.32 -24.98 9.14
N GLU A 10 28.56 -23.74 9.54
CA GLU A 10 27.55 -22.91 10.23
C GLU A 10 26.55 -22.21 9.30
N SER A 11 26.84 -22.12 8.00
CA SER A 11 25.98 -21.43 7.02
C SER A 11 25.82 -22.21 5.72
N PRO A 12 25.33 -23.47 5.78
CA PRO A 12 25.20 -24.30 4.59
C PRO A 12 24.00 -23.87 3.73
N THR A 13 24.06 -24.18 2.44
CA THR A 13 22.89 -24.08 1.56
C THR A 13 22.24 -25.46 1.42
N ILE A 14 20.94 -25.55 1.72
CA ILE A 14 20.17 -26.78 1.62
C ILE A 14 19.15 -26.63 0.49
N ARG A 15 19.24 -27.49 -0.52
CA ARG A 15 18.30 -27.51 -1.65
C ARG A 15 17.44 -28.75 -1.58
N ILE A 16 16.13 -28.59 -1.71
CA ILE A 16 15.13 -29.66 -1.70
C ILE A 16 14.33 -29.51 -2.99
N ASN A 17 14.48 -30.45 -3.93
CA ASN A 17 13.80 -30.36 -5.22
C ASN A 17 12.32 -30.75 -5.09
N THR A 18 12.02 -31.83 -4.37
CA THR A 18 10.64 -32.26 -4.12
C THR A 18 10.53 -33.01 -2.80
N CYS A 19 9.49 -32.72 -2.03
CA CYS A 19 9.00 -33.58 -0.97
C CYS A 19 7.48 -33.75 -1.10
N HIS A 20 7.04 -35.01 -1.06
CA HIS A 20 5.65 -35.41 -1.25
C HIS A 20 4.84 -35.41 0.06
N GLY A 21 5.51 -35.53 1.21
CA GLY A 21 4.91 -35.39 2.53
C GLY A 21 5.12 -34.00 3.13
N ASP A 22 4.97 -33.92 4.45
CA ASP A 22 5.13 -32.67 5.20
C ASP A 22 6.59 -32.39 5.52
N MET A 23 6.96 -31.11 5.58
CA MET A 23 8.31 -30.67 5.89
C MET A 23 8.37 -29.90 7.21
N GLU A 24 9.20 -30.40 8.13
CA GLU A 24 9.56 -29.66 9.36
C GLU A 24 11.05 -29.31 9.31
N ILE A 25 11.36 -28.01 9.21
CA ILE A 25 12.72 -27.49 9.13
C ILE A 25 12.97 -26.57 10.33
N GLU A 26 14.00 -26.89 11.10
CA GLU A 26 14.32 -26.14 12.31
C GLU A 26 15.81 -25.82 12.38
N GLY A 27 16.15 -24.53 12.38
CA GLY A 27 17.51 -24.09 12.64
C GLY A 27 17.92 -24.25 14.10
N ARG A 28 19.15 -24.68 14.36
CA ARG A 28 19.74 -24.88 15.69
C ARG A 28 21.20 -24.43 15.70
N GLN A 29 21.73 -24.24 16.91
CA GLN A 29 23.16 -23.97 17.10
C GLN A 29 23.98 -25.21 16.71
N GLY A 30 25.08 -25.00 15.99
CA GLY A 30 25.95 -26.06 15.48
C GLY A 30 26.21 -25.93 13.97
N GLY A 31 27.01 -26.86 13.42
CA GLY A 31 27.37 -26.90 12.00
C GLY A 31 26.93 -28.16 11.27
N ASP A 32 26.10 -28.98 11.93
CA ASP A 32 25.61 -30.24 11.39
C ASP A 32 24.18 -30.09 10.88
N VAL A 33 23.90 -30.78 9.78
CA VAL A 33 22.55 -30.97 9.24
C VAL A 33 22.09 -32.38 9.54
N LEU A 34 20.95 -32.50 10.21
CA LEU A 34 20.29 -33.77 10.48
C LEU A 34 19.10 -33.93 9.53
N VAL A 35 19.06 -35.04 8.81
CA VAL A 35 17.95 -35.45 7.96
C VAL A 35 17.27 -36.64 8.58
N THR A 36 15.98 -36.55 8.85
CA THR A 36 15.16 -37.64 9.39
C THR A 36 13.93 -37.84 8.52
N SER A 37 13.67 -39.09 8.13
CA SER A 37 12.47 -39.49 7.40
C SER A 37 12.14 -40.96 7.62
N ASN A 38 10.93 -41.39 7.30
CA ASN A 38 10.54 -42.80 7.26
C ASN A 38 11.21 -43.53 6.10
N SER A 39 11.20 -42.92 4.92
CA SER A 39 11.94 -43.34 3.74
C SER A 39 13.08 -42.34 3.48
N MET A 40 14.31 -42.77 3.77
CA MET A 40 15.48 -41.88 3.60
C MET A 40 15.55 -41.36 2.17
N PRO A 41 15.58 -40.03 1.97
CA PRO A 41 15.55 -39.46 0.64
C PRO A 41 16.88 -39.68 -0.08
N GLN A 42 16.83 -39.67 -1.41
CA GLN A 42 18.04 -39.57 -2.21
C GLN A 42 18.65 -38.19 -1.99
N SER A 43 19.84 -38.15 -1.41
CA SER A 43 20.54 -36.93 -1.09
C SER A 43 21.97 -36.97 -1.61
N VAL A 44 22.42 -35.82 -2.12
CA VAL A 44 23.75 -35.60 -2.65
C VAL A 44 24.40 -34.51 -1.82
N GLN A 45 25.42 -34.89 -1.07
CA GLN A 45 26.26 -33.93 -0.36
C GLN A 45 27.26 -33.29 -1.34
N GLN A 46 27.34 -31.97 -1.33
CA GLN A 46 28.37 -31.19 -2.01
C GLN A 46 29.29 -30.55 -0.96
N SER A 47 30.38 -29.90 -1.38
CA SER A 47 31.41 -29.40 -0.45
C SER A 47 30.87 -28.40 0.59
N GLU A 48 29.83 -27.63 0.27
CA GLU A 48 29.28 -26.56 1.13
C GLU A 48 27.74 -26.60 1.23
N GLY A 49 27.12 -27.73 0.86
CA GLY A 49 25.67 -27.82 0.83
C GLY A 49 25.14 -29.24 0.71
N LEU A 50 23.82 -29.36 0.83
CA LEU A 50 23.09 -30.62 0.72
C LEU A 50 21.97 -30.45 -0.30
N THR A 51 21.91 -31.36 -1.27
CA THR A 51 20.78 -31.47 -2.18
C THR A 51 19.97 -32.71 -1.84
N ILE A 52 18.68 -32.53 -1.61
CA ILE A 52 17.69 -33.59 -1.42
C ILE A 52 16.85 -33.62 -2.70
N GLU A 53 17.06 -34.63 -3.53
CA GLU A 53 16.44 -34.73 -4.85
C GLU A 53 14.95 -35.06 -4.74
N GLN A 54 14.61 -36.05 -3.91
CA GLN A 54 13.22 -36.46 -3.72
C GLN A 54 13.04 -37.11 -2.35
N CYS A 55 11.96 -36.74 -1.68
CA CYS A 55 11.47 -37.38 -0.45
C CYS A 55 10.01 -37.79 -0.65
N GLU A 56 9.71 -39.09 -0.54
CA GLU A 56 8.36 -39.65 -0.73
C GLU A 56 7.48 -39.54 0.53
N ASP A 57 8.11 -39.44 1.69
CA ASP A 57 7.46 -39.29 3.00
C ASP A 57 7.78 -37.92 3.60
N ASP A 58 7.30 -37.68 4.82
CA ASP A 58 7.63 -36.52 5.62
C ASP A 58 9.15 -36.37 5.80
N LEU A 59 9.60 -35.11 5.78
CA LEU A 59 10.99 -34.74 5.88
C LEU A 59 11.19 -33.81 7.07
N ARG A 60 11.99 -34.26 8.03
CA ARG A 60 12.44 -33.43 9.13
C ARG A 60 13.90 -33.05 8.97
N LEU A 61 14.18 -31.76 9.01
CA LEU A 61 15.51 -31.19 8.90
C LEU A 61 15.85 -30.38 10.14
N ILE A 62 16.99 -30.71 10.75
CA ILE A 62 17.65 -29.81 11.69
C ILE A 62 18.85 -29.24 10.96
N VAL A 63 18.92 -27.91 10.85
CA VAL A 63 19.98 -27.21 10.13
C VAL A 63 20.67 -26.20 11.04
N PRO A 64 21.87 -25.72 10.71
CA PRO A 64 22.48 -24.57 11.37
C PRO A 64 21.62 -23.31 11.27
N LEU A 65 21.67 -22.42 12.26
CA LEU A 65 20.94 -21.13 12.23
C LEU A 65 21.36 -20.24 11.04
N GLY A 66 22.60 -20.37 10.57
CA GLY A 66 23.10 -19.66 9.39
C GLY A 66 22.66 -20.28 8.06
N ALA A 67 21.88 -21.36 8.08
CA ALA A 67 21.51 -22.08 6.88
C ALA A 67 20.49 -21.29 6.03
N THR A 68 20.68 -21.36 4.71
CA THR A 68 19.69 -20.93 3.72
C THR A 68 19.05 -22.17 3.11
N VAL A 69 17.72 -22.23 3.11
CA VAL A 69 16.98 -23.39 2.61
C VAL A 69 16.17 -23.01 1.38
N MET A 70 16.34 -23.79 0.31
CA MET A 70 15.65 -23.61 -0.96
C MET A 70 14.77 -24.85 -1.22
N ILE A 71 13.46 -24.66 -1.24
CA ILE A 71 12.48 -25.70 -1.56
C ILE A 71 11.90 -25.39 -2.94
N GLU A 72 12.09 -26.26 -3.92
CA GLU A 72 11.48 -26.06 -5.23
C GLU A 72 9.97 -26.39 -5.19
N ARG A 73 9.60 -27.51 -4.57
CA ARG A 73 8.22 -27.96 -4.41
C ARG A 73 7.99 -28.77 -3.14
N ALA A 74 6.90 -28.45 -2.44
CA ALA A 74 6.33 -29.21 -1.34
C ALA A 74 4.88 -29.59 -1.71
N ASP A 75 4.55 -30.88 -1.70
CA ASP A 75 3.17 -31.32 -1.93
C ASP A 75 2.35 -31.38 -0.62
N GLY A 76 3.01 -31.47 0.53
CA GLY A 76 2.40 -31.33 1.85
C GLY A 76 2.57 -29.93 2.45
N ASP A 77 2.45 -29.87 3.77
CA ASP A 77 2.63 -28.65 4.56
C ASP A 77 4.11 -28.36 4.81
N VAL A 78 4.46 -27.08 4.95
CA VAL A 78 5.83 -26.66 5.27
C VAL A 78 5.83 -25.85 6.56
N ARG A 79 6.58 -26.32 7.55
CA ARG A 79 6.93 -25.58 8.76
C ARG A 79 8.42 -25.33 8.79
N ALA A 80 8.83 -24.07 8.68
CA ALA A 80 10.24 -23.69 8.62
C ALA A 80 10.58 -22.56 9.61
N LEU A 81 11.46 -22.85 10.57
CA LEU A 81 11.74 -21.97 11.69
C LEU A 81 13.24 -21.72 11.90
N ARG A 82 13.58 -20.48 12.29
CA ARG A 82 14.93 -20.08 12.76
C ARG A 82 16.01 -20.27 11.70
N LEU A 83 15.81 -19.70 10.51
CA LEU A 83 16.72 -19.82 9.38
C LEU A 83 17.40 -18.48 9.07
N ALA A 84 18.51 -18.51 8.33
CA ALA A 84 19.07 -17.29 7.78
C ALA A 84 18.21 -16.81 6.60
N GLY A 85 17.89 -17.69 5.66
CA GLY A 85 17.03 -17.39 4.52
C GLY A 85 16.20 -18.60 4.12
N LEU A 86 15.06 -18.33 3.48
CA LEU A 86 14.14 -19.36 3.03
C LEU A 86 13.54 -18.98 1.67
N GLU A 87 13.75 -19.83 0.68
CA GLU A 87 13.22 -19.66 -0.67
C GLU A 87 12.34 -20.85 -1.01
N ILE A 88 11.09 -20.59 -1.41
CA ILE A 88 10.11 -21.64 -1.69
C ILE A 88 9.43 -21.39 -3.04
N GLY A 89 9.49 -22.41 -3.90
CA GLY A 89 8.89 -22.36 -5.23
C GLY A 89 7.39 -22.65 -5.26
N ALA A 90 6.94 -23.64 -4.50
CA ALA A 90 5.53 -23.99 -4.40
C ALA A 90 5.27 -24.83 -3.14
N VAL A 91 4.17 -24.54 -2.46
CA VAL A 91 3.59 -25.38 -1.40
C VAL A 91 2.16 -25.70 -1.80
N GLN A 92 1.79 -26.98 -1.87
CA GLN A 92 0.41 -27.39 -2.13
C GLN A 92 -0.44 -27.40 -0.85
N GLY A 93 0.18 -27.58 0.33
CA GLY A 93 -0.47 -27.45 1.62
C GLY A 93 -0.41 -26.04 2.20
N GLU A 94 -0.31 -25.95 3.53
CA GLU A 94 -0.11 -24.74 4.30
C GLU A 94 1.39 -24.39 4.49
N LEU A 95 1.68 -23.11 4.70
CA LEU A 95 3.00 -22.63 5.10
C LEU A 95 2.97 -22.01 6.50
N GLU A 96 3.86 -22.47 7.38
CA GLU A 96 4.26 -21.75 8.58
C GLU A 96 5.75 -21.42 8.55
N ALA A 97 6.08 -20.14 8.40
CA ALA A 97 7.46 -19.65 8.43
C ALA A 97 7.69 -18.69 9.60
N GLY A 98 8.82 -18.81 10.30
CA GLY A 98 9.07 -18.02 11.50
C GLY A 98 10.53 -17.80 11.82
N SER A 99 10.88 -16.60 12.29
CA SER A 99 12.25 -16.27 12.69
C SER A 99 13.25 -16.48 11.54
N VAL A 100 12.94 -15.93 10.36
CA VAL A 100 13.80 -15.99 9.17
C VAL A 100 14.55 -14.66 9.04
N ARG A 101 15.85 -14.67 9.30
CA ARG A 101 16.61 -13.44 9.58
C ARG A 101 16.74 -12.49 8.38
N ASP A 102 17.06 -13.02 7.20
CA ASP A 102 17.44 -12.23 6.03
C ASP A 102 16.26 -12.03 5.07
N HIS A 103 15.79 -13.13 4.47
CA HIS A 103 14.72 -13.09 3.48
C HIS A 103 13.85 -14.36 3.47
N LEU A 104 12.55 -14.15 3.23
CA LEU A 104 11.60 -15.18 2.84
C LEU A 104 11.08 -14.84 1.44
N ASP A 105 11.44 -15.64 0.44
CA ASP A 105 10.91 -15.52 -0.91
C ASP A 105 10.06 -16.74 -1.25
N LEU A 106 8.77 -16.52 -1.52
CA LEU A 106 7.81 -17.59 -1.76
C LEU A 106 7.00 -17.27 -2.99
N ARG A 107 7.03 -18.15 -3.99
CA ARG A 107 6.27 -17.93 -5.24
C ARG A 107 4.80 -18.29 -5.12
N ARG A 108 4.45 -19.39 -4.43
CA ARG A 108 3.07 -19.87 -4.35
C ARG A 108 2.81 -20.78 -3.16
N VAL A 109 1.64 -20.60 -2.54
CA VAL A 109 1.02 -21.52 -1.59
C VAL A 109 -0.42 -21.73 -2.03
N GLU A 110 -0.88 -22.98 -2.12
CA GLU A 110 -2.29 -23.25 -2.45
C GLU A 110 -3.20 -23.13 -1.22
N GLY A 111 -2.70 -23.47 -0.03
CA GLY A 111 -3.39 -23.27 1.25
C GLY A 111 -3.11 -21.93 1.91
N ASP A 112 -3.14 -21.93 3.25
CA ASP A 112 -2.93 -20.77 4.10
C ASP A 112 -1.44 -20.49 4.34
N ALA A 113 -1.11 -19.23 4.65
CA ALA A 113 0.24 -18.82 5.02
C ALA A 113 0.29 -18.07 6.36
N ARG A 114 1.09 -18.56 7.31
CA ARG A 114 1.40 -17.91 8.58
C ARG A 114 2.88 -17.58 8.63
N ILE A 115 3.22 -16.29 8.63
CA ILE A 115 4.60 -15.82 8.55
C ILE A 115 4.85 -14.85 9.70
N ARG A 116 5.94 -15.05 10.44
CA ARG A 116 6.29 -14.18 11.56
C ARG A 116 7.78 -13.93 11.68
N ASP A 117 8.17 -12.78 12.22
CA ASP A 117 9.55 -12.48 12.62
C ASP A 117 10.53 -12.73 11.47
N THR A 118 10.41 -11.92 10.42
CA THR A 118 11.23 -12.07 9.21
C THR A 118 11.91 -10.76 8.82
N GLY A 119 13.05 -10.88 8.14
CA GLY A 119 13.73 -9.76 7.47
C GLY A 119 12.90 -9.16 6.35
N ARG A 120 13.27 -9.46 5.10
CA ARG A 120 12.49 -9.14 3.89
C ARG A 120 11.50 -10.24 3.58
N LEU A 121 10.32 -9.87 3.10
CA LEU A 121 9.28 -10.80 2.68
C LEU A 121 8.83 -10.52 1.25
N THR A 122 8.93 -11.52 0.37
CA THR A 122 8.39 -11.49 -0.99
C THR A 122 7.46 -12.68 -1.19
N LEU A 123 6.17 -12.43 -1.39
CA LEU A 123 5.15 -13.43 -1.63
C LEU A 123 4.52 -13.23 -3.01
N GLY A 124 4.42 -14.31 -3.78
CA GLY A 124 3.67 -14.35 -5.03
C GLY A 124 2.17 -14.49 -4.77
N ARG A 125 1.66 -15.72 -4.92
CA ARG A 125 0.23 -16.04 -4.75
C ARG A 125 -0.03 -16.95 -3.56
N ILE A 126 -1.00 -16.60 -2.72
CA ILE A 126 -1.55 -17.44 -1.65
C ILE A 126 -3.00 -17.79 -2.00
N GLY A 127 -3.33 -19.08 -2.00
CA GLY A 127 -4.67 -19.59 -2.35
C GLY A 127 -5.67 -19.56 -1.20
N GLY A 128 -5.20 -19.57 0.05
CA GLY A 128 -6.01 -19.43 1.25
C GLY A 128 -5.86 -18.07 1.95
N ASP A 129 -5.96 -18.11 3.27
CA ASP A 129 -5.81 -16.95 4.15
C ASP A 129 -4.35 -16.69 4.49
N MET A 130 -4.04 -15.44 4.85
CA MET A 130 -2.69 -15.04 5.18
C MET A 130 -2.62 -14.24 6.49
N ASN A 131 -1.70 -14.64 7.36
CA ASN A 131 -1.34 -13.91 8.58
C ASN A 131 0.15 -13.60 8.59
N VAL A 132 0.50 -12.31 8.60
CA VAL A 132 1.90 -11.83 8.61
C VAL A 132 2.14 -10.90 9.80
N GLU A 133 3.18 -11.20 10.58
CA GLU A 133 3.54 -10.43 11.77
C GLU A 133 5.04 -10.14 11.84
N ALA A 134 5.42 -8.96 12.35
CA ALA A 134 6.81 -8.63 12.69
C ALA A 134 7.78 -8.78 11.50
N ILE A 135 7.56 -8.00 10.44
CA ILE A 135 8.46 -7.93 9.28
C ILE A 135 9.30 -6.67 9.38
N SER A 136 10.60 -6.88 9.54
CA SER A 136 11.55 -5.80 9.86
C SER A 136 12.01 -5.00 8.64
N ALA A 137 11.80 -5.49 7.43
CA ALA A 137 12.11 -4.81 6.18
C ALA A 137 10.89 -4.75 5.24
N ALA A 138 11.13 -4.68 3.93
CA ALA A 138 10.06 -4.58 2.93
C ALA A 138 9.22 -5.88 2.88
N CYS A 139 7.90 -5.72 2.90
CA CYS A 139 6.92 -6.78 2.67
C CYS A 139 6.23 -6.53 1.33
N THR A 140 6.44 -7.41 0.34
CA THR A 140 5.81 -7.35 -0.98
C THR A 140 5.00 -8.61 -1.22
N ILE A 141 3.72 -8.45 -1.53
CA ILE A 141 2.75 -9.53 -1.70
C ILE A 141 1.94 -9.24 -2.97
N GLN A 142 1.91 -10.18 -3.91
CA GLN A 142 1.15 -9.98 -5.14
C GLN A 142 -0.34 -10.26 -4.90
N GLU A 143 -0.69 -11.47 -4.48
CA GLU A 143 -2.08 -11.91 -4.44
C GLU A 143 -2.35 -12.84 -3.27
N VAL A 144 -3.44 -12.55 -2.54
CA VAL A 144 -4.04 -13.47 -1.58
C VAL A 144 -5.50 -13.68 -1.96
N ALA A 145 -5.94 -14.92 -2.12
CA ALA A 145 -7.32 -15.21 -2.50
C ALA A 145 -8.30 -15.11 -1.33
N GLY A 146 -7.86 -15.42 -0.10
CA GLY A 146 -8.65 -15.30 1.13
C GLY A 146 -8.44 -13.99 1.88
N ASP A 147 -8.59 -14.05 3.20
CA ASP A 147 -8.44 -12.93 4.12
C ASP A 147 -6.96 -12.64 4.44
N VAL A 148 -6.65 -11.37 4.69
CA VAL A 148 -5.31 -10.92 5.05
C VAL A 148 -5.31 -10.23 6.41
N ARG A 149 -4.47 -10.73 7.33
CA ARG A 149 -4.13 -10.07 8.59
C ARG A 149 -2.65 -9.74 8.63
N MET A 150 -2.34 -8.46 8.86
CA MET A 150 -0.98 -7.93 8.81
C MET A 150 -0.71 -6.99 10.00
N ARG A 151 0.44 -7.19 10.64
CA ARG A 151 0.80 -6.49 11.88
C ARG A 151 2.31 -6.26 12.01
N ASP A 152 2.70 -5.13 12.58
CA ASP A 152 4.09 -4.84 12.98
C ASP A 152 5.06 -4.94 11.79
N LEU A 153 4.78 -4.18 10.74
CA LEU A 153 5.48 -4.24 9.45
C LEU A 153 6.23 -2.94 9.16
N ALA A 154 7.48 -3.02 8.72
CA ALA A 154 8.24 -1.81 8.38
C ALA A 154 7.68 -1.09 7.13
N SER A 155 7.20 -1.84 6.12
CA SER A 155 6.48 -1.31 4.96
C SER A 155 5.70 -2.42 4.26
N VAL A 156 4.62 -2.07 3.56
CA VAL A 156 3.73 -3.03 2.88
C VAL A 156 3.47 -2.60 1.45
N SER A 157 3.58 -3.56 0.52
CA SER A 157 3.07 -3.47 -0.84
C SER A 157 2.25 -4.73 -1.12
N LEU A 158 0.93 -4.62 -1.10
CA LEU A 158 -0.01 -5.71 -1.33
C LEU A 158 -0.86 -5.39 -2.57
N GLU A 159 -0.78 -6.17 -3.65
CA GLU A 159 -1.49 -5.80 -4.88
C GLU A 159 -2.98 -6.19 -4.83
N ARG A 160 -3.33 -7.38 -4.33
CA ARG A 160 -4.72 -7.83 -4.25
C ARG A 160 -5.02 -8.78 -3.08
N THR A 161 -6.18 -8.57 -2.47
CA THR A 161 -6.82 -9.46 -1.50
C THR A 161 -8.23 -9.81 -1.97
N GLY A 162 -8.54 -11.11 -2.05
CA GLY A 162 -9.86 -11.61 -2.45
C GLY A 162 -10.91 -11.65 -1.33
N GLY A 163 -10.49 -11.56 -0.07
CA GLY A 163 -11.35 -11.42 1.10
C GLY A 163 -11.17 -10.07 1.81
N ASP A 164 -11.20 -10.11 3.14
CA ASP A 164 -11.05 -8.94 4.01
C ASP A 164 -9.59 -8.61 4.29
N LEU A 165 -9.31 -7.33 4.54
CA LEU A 165 -8.00 -6.84 4.99
C LEU A 165 -8.07 -6.28 6.41
N ILE A 166 -7.19 -6.77 7.28
CA ILE A 166 -6.85 -6.14 8.55
C ILE A 166 -5.37 -5.79 8.56
N LEU A 167 -5.05 -4.50 8.61
CA LEU A 167 -3.69 -3.99 8.67
C LEU A 167 -3.51 -3.12 9.91
N SER A 168 -2.55 -3.49 10.76
CA SER A 168 -2.25 -2.73 11.99
C SER A 168 -0.76 -2.48 12.16
N SER A 169 -0.39 -1.37 12.81
CA SER A 169 0.99 -1.10 13.25
C SER A 169 2.02 -1.24 12.13
N SER A 170 1.86 -0.51 11.03
CA SER A 170 2.77 -0.61 9.89
C SER A 170 3.38 0.74 9.50
N GLY A 171 4.49 0.71 8.76
CA GLY A 171 5.07 1.90 8.13
C GLY A 171 4.24 2.35 6.93
N ALA A 172 4.93 2.73 5.84
CA ALA A 172 4.26 3.10 4.60
C ALA A 172 3.63 1.86 3.95
N SER A 173 2.34 1.96 3.62
CA SER A 173 1.53 0.83 3.17
C SER A 173 0.76 1.18 1.90
N ARG A 174 1.05 0.45 0.84
CA ARG A 174 0.31 0.46 -0.42
C ARG A 174 -0.45 -0.84 -0.55
N VAL A 175 -1.76 -0.72 -0.74
CA VAL A 175 -2.67 -1.83 -0.96
C VAL A 175 -3.44 -1.52 -2.24
N GLY A 176 -3.47 -2.45 -3.19
CA GLY A 176 -4.25 -2.29 -4.42
C GLY A 176 -5.73 -2.53 -4.16
N ASN A 177 -6.21 -3.71 -4.52
CA ASN A 177 -7.63 -4.06 -4.41
C ASN A 177 -7.88 -4.96 -3.20
N VAL A 178 -8.93 -4.66 -2.45
CA VAL A 178 -9.53 -5.52 -1.41
C VAL A 178 -10.96 -5.80 -1.86
N ASP A 179 -11.29 -7.06 -2.15
CA ASP A 179 -12.63 -7.43 -2.65
C ASP A 179 -13.69 -7.41 -1.52
N GLY A 180 -13.28 -7.55 -0.25
CA GLY A 180 -14.13 -7.42 0.94
C GLY A 180 -13.95 -6.11 1.72
N ASP A 181 -14.04 -6.20 3.06
CA ASP A 181 -13.87 -5.06 3.98
C ASP A 181 -12.38 -4.75 4.23
N ALA A 182 -12.06 -3.48 4.49
CA ALA A 182 -10.72 -3.06 4.92
C ALA A 182 -10.75 -2.35 6.28
N ARG A 183 -10.00 -2.88 7.25
CA ARG A 183 -9.77 -2.26 8.57
C ARG A 183 -8.29 -1.94 8.74
N VAL A 184 -7.96 -0.66 8.87
CA VAL A 184 -6.57 -0.19 8.95
C VAL A 184 -6.36 0.66 10.21
N GLY A 185 -5.32 0.35 10.98
CA GLY A 185 -4.99 1.06 12.21
C GLY A 185 -3.49 1.29 12.39
N GLU A 186 -3.12 2.44 12.94
CA GLU A 186 -1.74 2.77 13.32
C GLU A 186 -0.70 2.63 12.20
N VAL A 187 -1.00 3.18 11.02
CA VAL A 187 -0.07 3.14 9.88
C VAL A 187 0.62 4.48 9.67
N ALA A 188 1.82 4.48 9.08
CA ALA A 188 2.53 5.73 8.76
C ALA A 188 1.86 6.43 7.57
N ASP A 189 1.78 5.76 6.42
CA ASP A 189 1.11 6.24 5.21
C ASP A 189 0.25 5.11 4.65
N LEU A 190 -0.92 5.45 4.10
CA LEU A 190 -1.84 4.52 3.49
C LEU A 190 -2.26 4.99 2.09
N SER A 191 -2.02 4.14 1.10
CA SER A 191 -2.61 4.26 -0.23
C SER A 191 -3.36 2.97 -0.54
N LEU A 192 -4.67 3.12 -0.74
CA LEU A 192 -5.58 2.06 -1.17
C LEU A 192 -6.02 2.34 -2.62
N ASP A 193 -6.21 1.33 -3.46
CA ASP A 193 -6.91 1.55 -4.73
C ASP A 193 -8.42 1.37 -4.53
N ARG A 194 -8.90 0.13 -4.36
CA ARG A 194 -10.34 -0.19 -4.23
C ARG A 194 -10.62 -1.06 -3.01
N VAL A 195 -11.73 -0.78 -2.34
CA VAL A 195 -12.34 -1.63 -1.31
C VAL A 195 -13.76 -1.98 -1.76
N GLY A 196 -14.06 -3.28 -1.91
CA GLY A 196 -15.37 -3.76 -2.37
C GLY A 196 -16.44 -3.79 -1.28
N GLY A 197 -16.04 -3.71 -0.01
CA GLY A 197 -16.93 -3.56 1.15
C GLY A 197 -16.72 -2.22 1.87
N ASP A 198 -16.72 -2.27 3.20
CA ASP A 198 -16.55 -1.09 4.04
C ASP A 198 -15.08 -0.77 4.32
N LEU A 199 -14.75 0.52 4.38
CA LEU A 199 -13.43 1.01 4.78
C LEU A 199 -13.48 1.62 6.18
N THR A 200 -12.72 1.07 7.12
CA THR A 200 -12.49 1.69 8.44
C THR A 200 -11.01 1.99 8.62
N VAL A 201 -10.67 3.26 8.78
CA VAL A 201 -9.31 3.73 9.05
C VAL A 201 -9.29 4.41 10.41
N GLU A 202 -8.62 3.79 11.39
CA GLU A 202 -8.60 4.30 12.76
C GLU A 202 -7.48 5.31 13.02
N ARG A 203 -6.32 5.18 12.36
CA ARG A 203 -5.18 6.07 12.57
C ARG A 203 -4.15 5.96 11.46
N VAL A 204 -3.90 7.08 10.78
CA VAL A 204 -2.78 7.28 9.85
C VAL A 204 -1.97 8.48 10.32
N ARG A 205 -0.65 8.33 10.45
CA ARG A 205 0.23 9.42 10.94
C ARG A 205 0.59 10.44 9.86
N GLY A 206 0.71 9.97 8.63
CA GLY A 206 1.03 10.74 7.43
C GLY A 206 -0.14 10.69 6.46
N SER A 207 0.13 10.37 5.20
CA SER A 207 -0.83 10.47 4.10
C SER A 207 -1.84 9.33 4.05
N LEU A 208 -3.11 9.67 3.81
CA LEU A 208 -4.21 8.74 3.57
C LEU A 208 -4.83 9.04 2.21
N SER A 209 -4.80 8.05 1.31
CA SER A 209 -5.47 8.11 0.01
C SER A 209 -6.17 6.79 -0.31
N PHE A 210 -7.33 6.88 -0.96
CA PHE A 210 -8.03 5.75 -1.58
C PHE A 210 -8.68 6.22 -2.88
N ARG A 211 -8.99 5.31 -3.82
CA ARG A 211 -9.71 5.67 -5.05
C ARG A 211 -11.20 5.39 -4.95
N ASP A 212 -11.58 4.23 -4.42
CA ASP A 212 -12.94 3.73 -4.52
C ASP A 212 -13.29 2.84 -3.32
N VAL A 213 -14.46 3.07 -2.72
CA VAL A 213 -15.04 2.25 -1.65
C VAL A 213 -16.49 2.00 -2.04
N ASP A 214 -16.87 0.75 -2.27
CA ASP A 214 -18.23 0.41 -2.70
C ASP A 214 -19.25 0.56 -1.54
N GLY A 215 -18.81 0.35 -0.29
CA GLY A 215 -19.62 0.47 0.93
C GLY A 215 -19.42 1.78 1.69
N ASP A 216 -19.48 1.70 3.03
CA ASP A 216 -19.31 2.85 3.93
C ASP A 216 -17.82 3.14 4.21
N ALA A 217 -17.49 4.42 4.44
CA ALA A 217 -16.15 4.84 4.83
C ALA A 217 -16.15 5.55 6.20
N ARG A 218 -15.37 5.03 7.16
CA ARG A 218 -15.10 5.69 8.45
C ARG A 218 -13.61 6.02 8.54
N LEU A 219 -13.28 7.30 8.54
CA LEU A 219 -11.90 7.77 8.45
C LEU A 219 -11.54 8.63 9.67
N HIS A 220 -10.58 8.15 10.46
CA HIS A 220 -9.98 8.87 11.57
C HIS A 220 -8.47 9.04 11.34
N GLY A 221 -7.99 10.28 11.25
CA GLY A 221 -6.57 10.56 10.99
C GLY A 221 -6.30 11.93 10.41
N THR A 222 -5.19 12.06 9.68
CA THR A 222 -4.92 13.25 8.86
C THR A 222 -5.02 12.86 7.39
N MET A 223 -5.93 13.51 6.66
CA MET A 223 -6.03 13.31 5.22
C MET A 223 -5.01 14.17 4.51
N HIS A 224 -4.35 13.55 3.53
CA HIS A 224 -3.46 14.25 2.61
C HIS A 224 -3.94 14.03 1.17
N GLY A 225 -4.33 15.11 0.51
CA GLY A 225 -4.42 15.26 -0.95
C GLY A 225 -5.08 14.09 -1.65
N MET A 226 -6.41 14.07 -1.66
CA MET A 226 -7.18 13.01 -2.29
C MET A 226 -7.86 13.51 -3.56
N GLU A 227 -7.45 13.05 -4.73
CA GLU A 227 -8.07 13.47 -5.98
C GLU A 227 -9.13 12.46 -6.43
N ARG A 228 -10.41 12.87 -6.36
CA ARG A 228 -11.57 12.12 -6.88
C ARG A 228 -11.70 10.71 -6.29
N ALA A 229 -11.74 10.63 -4.97
CA ALA A 229 -12.16 9.39 -4.31
C ALA A 229 -13.69 9.25 -4.34
N HIS A 230 -14.15 8.01 -4.36
CA HIS A 230 -15.57 7.67 -4.37
C HIS A 230 -15.92 6.76 -3.18
N VAL A 231 -17.09 7.00 -2.58
CA VAL A 231 -17.71 6.19 -1.52
C VAL A 231 -19.16 5.92 -1.91
N GLY A 232 -19.51 4.66 -2.13
CA GLY A 232 -20.85 4.24 -2.56
C GLY A 232 -21.90 4.26 -1.44
N GLY A 233 -21.46 4.23 -0.18
CA GLY A 233 -22.31 4.35 1.01
C GLY A 233 -22.15 5.70 1.72
N ASP A 234 -22.14 5.64 3.05
CA ASP A 234 -22.00 6.81 3.92
C ASP A 234 -20.53 7.10 4.26
N LEU A 235 -20.19 8.39 4.42
CA LEU A 235 -18.87 8.83 4.84
C LEU A 235 -18.92 9.47 6.22
N SER A 236 -18.23 8.87 7.19
CA SER A 236 -17.90 9.49 8.47
C SER A 236 -16.44 9.93 8.46
N LEU A 237 -16.24 11.25 8.46
CA LEU A 237 -14.93 11.86 8.39
C LEU A 237 -14.61 12.60 9.69
N ASP A 238 -13.73 12.00 10.49
CA ASP A 238 -13.16 12.59 11.71
C ASP A 238 -11.66 12.77 11.51
N ALA A 239 -11.30 13.65 10.58
CA ALA A 239 -9.91 13.84 10.17
C ALA A 239 -9.52 15.31 10.06
N ALA A 240 -8.28 15.61 10.45
CA ALA A 240 -7.64 16.86 10.08
C ALA A 240 -7.27 16.81 8.59
N LEU A 241 -7.42 17.93 7.87
CA LEU A 241 -6.89 18.05 6.51
C LEU A 241 -5.55 18.77 6.55
N ALA A 242 -4.56 18.20 5.84
CA ALA A 242 -3.27 18.83 5.71
C ALA A 242 -3.38 20.19 4.97
N SER A 243 -2.77 21.22 5.54
CA SER A 243 -2.82 22.58 4.99
C SER A 243 -2.18 22.66 3.60
N GLY A 244 -2.82 23.33 2.66
CA GLY A 244 -2.33 23.52 1.29
C GLY A 244 -2.73 22.41 0.32
N GLU A 245 -3.39 21.36 0.82
CA GLU A 245 -3.81 20.24 -0.01
C GLU A 245 -5.29 20.36 -0.39
N THR A 246 -5.64 19.79 -1.55
CA THR A 246 -7.01 19.74 -2.06
C THR A 246 -7.47 18.29 -2.08
N SER A 247 -8.62 18.04 -1.46
CA SER A 247 -9.29 16.74 -1.47
C SER A 247 -10.64 16.87 -2.15
N SER A 248 -10.96 15.96 -3.07
CA SER A 248 -12.24 15.87 -3.78
C SER A 248 -12.82 14.48 -3.57
N LEU A 249 -14.00 14.40 -2.96
CA LEU A 249 -14.70 13.14 -2.71
C LEU A 249 -16.11 13.20 -3.30
N ASP A 250 -16.55 12.07 -3.85
CA ASP A 250 -17.92 11.81 -4.30
C ASP A 250 -18.53 10.74 -3.37
N VAL A 251 -19.66 11.03 -2.76
CA VAL A 251 -20.32 10.19 -1.77
C VAL A 251 -21.77 10.02 -2.18
N ASP A 252 -22.18 8.79 -2.46
CA ASP A 252 -23.55 8.50 -2.90
C ASP A 252 -24.56 8.63 -1.75
N GLY A 253 -24.14 8.35 -0.51
CA GLY A 253 -24.95 8.43 0.71
C GLY A 253 -24.79 9.73 1.49
N ASP A 254 -24.85 9.61 2.82
CA ASP A 254 -24.77 10.73 3.76
C ASP A 254 -23.32 11.02 4.18
N VAL A 255 -23.02 12.28 4.50
CA VAL A 255 -21.72 12.70 5.04
C VAL A 255 -21.86 13.24 6.45
N SER A 256 -21.07 12.68 7.37
CA SER A 256 -20.84 13.21 8.71
C SER A 256 -19.41 13.72 8.83
N LEU A 257 -19.24 15.05 8.83
CA LEU A 257 -17.94 15.72 8.90
C LEU A 257 -17.71 16.31 10.29
N SER A 258 -16.67 15.85 10.99
CA SER A 258 -16.19 16.44 12.25
C SER A 258 -15.04 17.40 11.96
N VAL A 259 -15.25 18.69 12.24
CA VAL A 259 -14.28 19.76 12.02
C VAL A 259 -13.61 20.13 13.35
N PRO A 260 -12.28 19.97 13.49
CA PRO A 260 -11.58 20.33 14.72
C PRO A 260 -11.59 21.85 14.95
N ASN A 261 -11.48 22.27 16.21
CA ASN A 261 -11.62 23.68 16.61
C ASN A 261 -10.55 24.62 16.02
N ASP A 262 -9.41 24.07 15.62
CA ASP A 262 -8.26 24.76 15.02
C ASP A 262 -8.16 24.52 13.50
N ALA A 263 -9.24 24.05 12.87
CA ALA A 263 -9.26 23.77 11.44
C ALA A 263 -8.98 25.01 10.58
N ASP A 264 -8.24 24.78 9.49
CA ASP A 264 -7.93 25.77 8.45
C ASP A 264 -8.38 25.23 7.09
N LEU A 265 -9.70 25.17 6.90
CA LEU A 265 -10.37 24.39 5.86
C LEU A 265 -11.37 25.26 5.10
N ALA A 266 -11.33 25.22 3.78
CA ALA A 266 -12.40 25.68 2.90
C ALA A 266 -13.16 24.46 2.36
N LEU A 267 -14.43 24.34 2.72
CA LEU A 267 -15.35 23.33 2.23
C LEU A 267 -16.21 23.91 1.10
N HIS A 268 -16.28 23.17 0.00
CA HIS A 268 -17.23 23.36 -1.08
C HIS A 268 -18.01 22.04 -1.25
N ALA A 269 -19.29 22.01 -0.91
CA ALA A 269 -20.10 20.79 -1.00
C ALA A 269 -21.33 21.00 -1.89
N ASP A 270 -21.53 20.12 -2.86
CA ASP A 270 -22.81 19.97 -3.57
C ASP A 270 -23.60 18.85 -2.89
N VAL A 271 -24.79 19.17 -2.38
CA VAL A 271 -25.56 18.29 -1.48
C VAL A 271 -26.96 18.10 -2.05
N GLY A 272 -27.33 16.84 -2.29
CA GLY A 272 -28.65 16.46 -2.79
C GLY A 272 -29.76 16.53 -1.73
N GLY A 273 -29.40 16.33 -0.46
CA GLY A 273 -30.30 16.35 0.70
C GLY A 273 -30.21 17.60 1.57
N ASP A 274 -30.47 17.42 2.86
CA ASP A 274 -30.46 18.47 3.86
C ASP A 274 -29.05 18.74 4.40
N VAL A 275 -28.81 19.99 4.83
CA VAL A 275 -27.53 20.43 5.38
C VAL A 275 -27.74 20.89 6.81
N SER A 276 -26.98 20.32 7.75
CA SER A 276 -27.03 20.69 9.16
C SER A 276 -25.66 21.06 9.73
N GLY A 277 -25.65 21.90 10.77
CA GLY A 277 -24.43 22.30 11.49
C GLY A 277 -23.64 23.47 10.91
N VAL A 278 -24.02 23.99 9.74
CA VAL A 278 -23.43 25.19 9.13
C VAL A 278 -24.51 26.19 8.67
N GLU A 279 -24.20 27.48 8.71
CA GLU A 279 -25.11 28.51 8.20
C GLU A 279 -25.13 28.50 6.67
N ARG A 280 -26.25 28.08 6.08
CA ARG A 280 -26.49 28.13 4.64
C ARG A 280 -27.26 29.40 4.29
N HIS A 281 -26.78 30.18 3.31
CA HIS A 281 -27.50 31.32 2.76
C HIS A 281 -28.27 30.89 1.49
N GLY A 282 -29.52 30.49 1.66
CA GLY A 282 -30.42 30.05 0.58
C GLY A 282 -30.73 28.55 0.62
N ASP A 283 -31.89 28.15 0.10
CA ASP A 283 -32.37 26.76 0.13
C ASP A 283 -31.77 25.87 -0.97
N VAL A 284 -31.13 26.48 -1.99
CA VAL A 284 -30.66 25.79 -3.20
C VAL A 284 -29.25 26.26 -3.57
N GLY A 285 -28.36 25.31 -3.88
CA GLY A 285 -26.98 25.57 -4.31
C GLY A 285 -25.92 25.04 -3.36
N PRO A 286 -24.64 25.09 -3.76
CA PRO A 286 -23.53 24.52 -3.02
C PRO A 286 -23.32 25.20 -1.67
N VAL A 287 -22.78 24.44 -0.73
CA VAL A 287 -22.40 24.88 0.61
C VAL A 287 -20.93 25.28 0.59
N ASP A 288 -20.68 26.58 0.73
CA ASP A 288 -19.34 27.14 0.86
C ASP A 288 -19.12 27.63 2.29
N VAL A 289 -18.21 26.99 3.01
CA VAL A 289 -17.87 27.34 4.40
C VAL A 289 -16.35 27.33 4.56
N ALA A 290 -15.83 28.31 5.28
CA ALA A 290 -14.40 28.38 5.62
C ALA A 290 -14.20 28.44 7.13
N TRP A 291 -13.26 27.63 7.62
CA TRP A 291 -12.68 27.69 8.95
C TRP A 291 -11.23 28.18 8.82
N GLY A 292 -10.82 29.11 9.68
CA GLY A 292 -9.50 29.71 9.60
C GLY A 292 -9.27 30.47 8.28
N ALA A 293 -8.12 30.27 7.65
CA ALA A 293 -7.74 30.92 6.40
C ALA A 293 -8.16 30.13 5.13
N GLY A 294 -8.74 28.94 5.29
CA GLY A 294 -9.09 28.04 4.19
C GLY A 294 -7.89 27.47 3.44
N ARG A 295 -6.77 27.19 4.11
CA ARG A 295 -5.55 26.67 3.46
C ARG A 295 -5.71 25.23 2.97
N ALA A 296 -6.44 24.38 3.66
CA ALA A 296 -6.88 23.09 3.14
C ALA A 296 -8.17 23.29 2.34
N ARG A 297 -8.35 22.56 1.23
CA ARG A 297 -9.57 22.60 0.44
C ARG A 297 -10.21 21.23 0.39
N LEU A 298 -11.51 21.17 0.67
CA LEU A 298 -12.31 19.96 0.57
C LEU A 298 -13.49 20.23 -0.35
N THR A 299 -13.56 19.48 -1.45
CA THR A 299 -14.68 19.46 -2.37
C THR A 299 -15.45 18.17 -2.14
N LEU A 300 -16.75 18.27 -1.86
CA LEU A 300 -17.63 17.13 -1.66
C LEU A 300 -18.77 17.16 -2.68
N ARG A 301 -19.13 16.01 -3.20
CA ARG A 301 -20.46 15.74 -3.76
C ARG A 301 -21.13 14.73 -2.86
N VAL A 302 -22.34 15.04 -2.44
CA VAL A 302 -23.09 14.25 -1.46
C VAL A 302 -24.47 13.97 -2.05
N GLY A 303 -24.77 12.71 -2.29
CA GLY A 303 -26.07 12.27 -2.79
C GLY A 303 -27.17 12.44 -1.75
N GLY A 304 -26.84 12.21 -0.47
CA GLY A 304 -27.73 12.36 0.69
C GLY A 304 -27.55 13.65 1.48
N ASP A 305 -27.57 13.53 2.80
CA ASP A 305 -27.50 14.64 3.75
C ASP A 305 -26.05 14.96 4.16
N LEU A 306 -25.79 16.24 4.46
CA LEU A 306 -24.51 16.69 5.00
C LEU A 306 -24.68 17.20 6.44
N ASN A 307 -24.06 16.48 7.38
CA ASN A 307 -24.01 16.85 8.79
C ASN A 307 -22.60 17.30 9.17
N VAL A 308 -22.45 18.56 9.58
CA VAL A 308 -21.17 19.11 10.02
C VAL A 308 -21.18 19.32 11.53
N TYR A 309 -20.21 18.74 12.23
CA TYR A 309 -20.01 18.87 13.66
C TYR A 309 -18.74 19.69 13.91
N GLY A 310 -18.82 20.80 14.65
CA GLY A 310 -17.65 21.64 14.93
C GLY A 310 -18.00 22.99 15.57
N SER A 311 -17.02 23.66 16.18
CA SER A 311 -17.23 24.96 16.82
C SER A 311 -17.39 26.09 15.80
N ALA A 312 -18.26 27.05 16.16
CA ALA A 312 -18.76 28.17 15.36
C ALA A 312 -17.84 28.69 14.25
N VAL A 313 -18.39 28.71 13.03
CA VAL A 313 -17.86 29.40 11.85
C VAL A 313 -17.47 30.83 12.25
N THR A 314 -16.16 31.13 12.30
CA THR A 314 -15.73 32.52 12.40
C THR A 314 -15.79 33.07 10.98
N ALA A 315 -16.91 33.72 10.66
CA ALA A 315 -17.14 34.36 9.37
C ALA A 315 -15.92 35.21 8.98
N THR A 316 -15.05 34.66 8.14
CA THR A 316 -13.89 35.37 7.61
C THR A 316 -14.18 35.73 6.17
N ASP A 317 -13.92 37.00 5.90
CA ASP A 317 -14.21 37.78 4.71
C ASP A 317 -14.19 36.99 3.39
N ARG A 318 -15.24 37.18 2.57
CA ARG A 318 -15.56 36.45 1.32
C ARG A 318 -14.51 36.63 0.20
N SER A 319 -13.41 37.32 0.47
CA SER A 319 -12.33 37.63 -0.47
C SER A 319 -11.39 36.45 -0.75
N VAL A 320 -11.45 35.37 0.04
CA VAL A 320 -10.67 34.12 -0.18
C VAL A 320 -11.39 33.04 -0.99
N LEU A 321 -12.70 33.17 -1.25
CA LEU A 321 -13.52 32.18 -1.97
C LEU A 321 -13.47 32.35 -3.51
N SER A 322 -12.28 32.56 -4.06
CA SER A 322 -12.07 32.51 -5.51
C SER A 322 -11.89 31.05 -5.95
N PHE A 323 -12.99 30.30 -6.01
CA PHE A 323 -13.04 29.05 -6.77
C PHE A 323 -13.19 29.41 -8.25
N ALA A 324 -12.11 29.27 -9.01
CA ALA A 324 -12.19 29.41 -10.46
C ALA A 324 -13.03 28.24 -11.00
N ALA A 325 -14.28 28.53 -11.34
CA ALA A 325 -15.17 27.60 -12.03
C ALA A 325 -14.49 27.16 -13.33
N THR A 326 -14.01 25.93 -13.37
CA THR A 326 -13.63 25.29 -14.63
C THR A 326 -14.89 24.64 -15.16
N ASP A 327 -15.67 25.43 -15.89
CA ASP A 327 -16.90 25.02 -16.57
C ASP A 327 -16.58 23.90 -17.57
N ALA A 328 -17.05 22.69 -17.26
CA ALA A 328 -17.05 21.56 -18.15
C ALA A 328 -18.26 21.68 -19.09
N SER A 329 -18.09 22.44 -20.16
CA SER A 329 -19.03 22.48 -21.28
C SER A 329 -18.59 21.49 -22.37
N GLU A 330 -19.38 20.42 -22.57
CA GLU A 330 -19.23 19.49 -23.70
C GLU A 330 -19.46 20.18 -25.07
N PRO A 331 -18.83 19.71 -26.16
CA PRO A 331 -18.78 20.44 -27.42
C PRO A 331 -20.00 20.14 -28.31
N SER A 332 -20.59 21.19 -28.88
CA SER A 332 -21.49 21.08 -30.03
C SER A 332 -20.77 21.47 -31.31
N HIS A 333 -20.70 20.53 -32.25
CA HIS A 333 -20.19 20.74 -33.60
C HIS A 333 -21.10 21.72 -34.39
N SER A 334 -20.53 22.80 -34.91
CA SER A 334 -20.87 23.31 -36.23
C SER A 334 -19.71 24.15 -36.77
N ALA A 335 -19.36 23.88 -38.02
CA ALA A 335 -18.19 24.40 -38.70
C ALA A 335 -18.44 25.81 -39.24
N GLU A 336 -17.47 26.71 -39.06
CA GLU A 336 -17.17 27.74 -40.05
C GLU A 336 -15.71 28.20 -39.91
N ALA A 337 -14.96 28.02 -40.99
CA ALA A 337 -13.54 28.32 -41.08
C ALA A 337 -13.33 29.83 -41.27
N THR A 338 -12.52 30.46 -40.43
CA THR A 338 -11.85 31.72 -40.78
C THR A 338 -10.39 31.65 -40.32
N ARG A 339 -9.49 31.74 -41.30
CA ARG A 339 -8.04 31.85 -41.14
C ARG A 339 -7.69 33.17 -40.44
N VAL A 340 -6.79 33.13 -39.46
CA VAL A 340 -5.91 34.26 -39.09
C VAL A 340 -4.52 33.71 -38.74
N ASP A 341 -3.50 34.29 -39.35
CA ASP A 341 -2.07 33.96 -39.26
C ASP A 341 -1.47 34.23 -37.85
N PRO A 342 -0.33 33.59 -37.49
CA PRO A 342 0.29 33.74 -36.18
C PRO A 342 1.15 35.00 -36.10
N ALA A 343 0.95 35.81 -35.06
CA ALA A 343 1.85 36.87 -34.67
C ALA A 343 2.85 36.36 -33.62
N GLU A 344 4.12 36.57 -33.92
CA GLU A 344 5.28 36.31 -33.08
C GLU A 344 5.23 37.08 -31.75
N SER A 345 5.58 36.43 -30.64
CA SER A 345 5.91 37.09 -29.38
C SER A 345 7.42 36.94 -29.10
N SER A 346 8.19 37.93 -29.57
CA SER A 346 9.60 38.11 -29.22
C SER A 346 9.71 38.91 -27.91
N GLY A 347 10.37 38.36 -26.90
CA GLY A 347 10.70 39.09 -25.68
C GLY A 347 11.15 38.20 -24.51
N GLY A 348 12.01 37.21 -24.77
CA GLY A 348 12.67 36.43 -23.73
C GLY A 348 14.09 36.96 -23.51
N ASP A 349 14.43 37.27 -22.26
CA ASP A 349 15.75 37.74 -21.84
C ASP A 349 16.83 36.71 -22.24
N PRO A 350 17.82 37.07 -23.09
CA PRO A 350 18.79 36.11 -23.63
C PRO A 350 19.61 35.40 -22.55
N ASP A 351 19.77 36.03 -21.38
CA ASP A 351 20.51 35.49 -20.24
C ASP A 351 19.75 34.35 -19.55
N LEU A 352 18.41 34.39 -19.55
CA LEU A 352 17.58 33.35 -18.93
C LEU A 352 17.58 32.07 -19.78
N ALA A 353 17.54 32.21 -21.10
CA ALA A 353 17.61 31.08 -22.03
C ALA A 353 18.95 30.34 -21.93
N LEU A 354 20.04 31.06 -21.66
CA LEU A 354 21.36 30.48 -21.47
C LEU A 354 21.48 29.71 -20.15
N LEU A 355 20.91 30.24 -19.07
CA LEU A 355 20.88 29.57 -17.77
C LEU A 355 20.06 28.28 -17.80
N GLU A 356 18.92 28.27 -18.51
CA GLU A 356 18.12 27.06 -18.69
C GLU A 356 18.83 25.98 -19.52
N ALA A 357 19.63 26.37 -20.52
CA ALA A 357 20.41 25.43 -21.33
C ALA A 357 21.54 24.76 -20.51
N VAL A 358 22.18 25.49 -19.59
CA VAL A 358 23.14 24.91 -18.64
C VAL A 358 22.46 24.00 -17.63
N ALA A 359 21.28 24.38 -17.12
CA ALA A 359 20.51 23.56 -16.18
C ALA A 359 20.03 22.23 -16.80
N ARG A 360 19.75 22.23 -18.11
CA ARG A 360 19.40 21.02 -18.88
C ARG A 360 20.62 20.21 -19.34
N GLY A 361 21.84 20.67 -19.06
CA GLY A 361 23.08 20.00 -19.46
C GLY A 361 23.37 20.05 -20.96
N GLU A 362 22.67 20.91 -21.70
CA GLU A 362 22.83 21.11 -23.14
C GLU A 362 24.04 22.01 -23.46
N LEU A 363 24.48 22.81 -22.48
CA LEU A 363 25.66 23.66 -22.56
C LEU A 363 26.56 23.49 -21.32
N SER A 364 27.88 23.51 -21.52
CA SER A 364 28.81 23.57 -20.40
C SER A 364 28.88 24.98 -19.80
N PRO A 365 29.13 25.13 -18.48
CA PRO A 365 29.27 26.43 -17.84
C PRO A 365 30.36 27.32 -18.48
N GLU A 366 31.43 26.71 -19.01
CA GLU A 366 32.53 27.45 -19.67
C GLU A 366 32.14 28.00 -21.06
N GLU A 367 31.19 27.37 -21.75
CA GLU A 367 30.65 27.84 -23.03
C GLU A 367 29.61 28.94 -22.84
N ALA A 368 28.81 28.85 -21.76
CA ALA A 368 27.86 29.88 -21.38
C ALA A 368 28.56 31.22 -21.05
N ASP A 369 29.67 31.17 -20.30
CA ASP A 369 30.46 32.37 -19.96
C ASP A 369 31.06 33.06 -21.19
N ARG A 370 31.42 32.31 -22.24
CA ARG A 370 31.92 32.90 -23.50
C ARG A 370 30.83 33.59 -24.30
N LEU A 371 29.58 33.16 -24.17
CA LEU A 371 28.44 33.73 -24.88
C LEU A 371 27.90 35.00 -24.20
N LEU A 372 28.02 35.08 -22.87
CA LEU A 372 27.66 36.28 -22.09
C LEU A 372 28.73 37.39 -22.17
N ALA A 373 29.97 37.07 -22.54
CA ALA A 373 31.06 38.05 -22.64
C ALA A 373 31.07 38.90 -23.92
N ARG A 374 29.96 38.96 -24.68
CA ARG A 374 29.92 39.57 -26.03
C ARG A 374 28.95 40.73 -26.18
#